data_AF-A0A953PSW3-F1
#
_entry.id   AF-A0A953PSW3-F1
#
_cell.length_a   1.000
_cell.length_b   1.000
_cell.length_c   1.000
_cell.angle_alpha   90.00
_cell.angle_beta   90.00
_cell.angle_gamma   90.00
#
_symmetry.space_group_name_H-M   'P 1'
#
loop_
_entity.id
_entity.type
_entity.pdbx_description
1 polymer ?
#
loop_
_entity_poly.entity_id
_entity_poly.type
_entity_poly.pdbx_seq_one_letter_code
_entity_poly.pdbx_strand_id
1 'polypeptide(L)'
;MRRPQRSPADSSPKRAAGIPGHLPWAFPADKGNAAKTSRVTFTVEPWMNVVRLTVTHDELEPDSPMLHGVSSGWPSILSSLKTLLESGLPLPGTEKRMTEPPK
;
A
#
# COMPACT_ATOMS: atom_id res chain seq x y z
N MET A 1 -21.84 -44.03 -31.48
CA MET A 1 -22.20 -43.28 -30.25
C MET A 1 -20.95 -43.04 -29.42
N ARG A 2 -20.42 -41.81 -29.38
CA ARG A 2 -19.45 -41.33 -28.38
C ARG A 2 -19.83 -39.91 -28.00
N ARG A 3 -20.10 -39.71 -26.70
CA ARG A 3 -20.54 -38.45 -26.09
C ARG A 3 -19.33 -37.50 -26.02
N PRO A 4 -19.38 -36.26 -26.54
CA PRO A 4 -18.28 -35.32 -26.32
C PRO A 4 -18.30 -34.88 -24.86
N GLN A 5 -17.16 -35.07 -24.19
CA GLN A 5 -16.89 -34.54 -22.85
C GLN A 5 -16.85 -33.01 -22.93
N ARG A 6 -17.68 -32.33 -22.13
CA ARG A 6 -17.51 -30.91 -21.82
C ARG A 6 -16.22 -30.78 -21.01
N SER A 7 -15.21 -30.09 -21.56
CA SER A 7 -14.11 -29.58 -20.74
C SER A 7 -14.67 -28.64 -19.68
N PRO A 8 -14.21 -28.72 -18.41
CA PRO A 8 -14.56 -27.73 -17.42
C PRO A 8 -13.86 -26.43 -17.81
N ALA A 9 -14.66 -25.43 -18.14
CA ALA A 9 -14.19 -24.06 -18.13
C ALA A 9 -13.76 -23.69 -16.71
N ASP A 10 -12.74 -22.84 -16.67
CA ASP A 10 -12.56 -21.79 -15.67
C ASP A 10 -11.93 -22.18 -14.32
N SER A 11 -10.63 -21.94 -14.22
CA SER A 11 -9.98 -21.40 -13.02
C SER A 11 -8.69 -20.69 -13.44
N SER A 12 -8.80 -19.77 -14.39
CA SER A 12 -7.79 -18.72 -14.49
C SER A 12 -8.09 -17.71 -13.39
N PRO A 13 -7.13 -17.35 -12.51
CA PRO A 13 -7.39 -16.29 -11.55
C PRO A 13 -7.78 -15.05 -12.34
N LYS A 14 -9.02 -14.60 -12.14
CA LYS A 14 -9.51 -13.34 -12.71
C LYS A 14 -8.51 -12.28 -12.29
N ARG A 15 -7.89 -11.64 -13.28
CA ARG A 15 -6.96 -10.52 -13.10
C ARG A 15 -7.45 -9.68 -11.93
N ALA A 16 -6.65 -9.60 -10.87
CA ALA A 16 -6.80 -8.55 -9.89
C ALA A 16 -6.61 -7.24 -10.64
N ALA A 17 -7.70 -6.64 -11.09
CA ALA A 17 -7.73 -5.26 -11.53
C ALA A 17 -7.62 -4.41 -10.26
N GLY A 18 -6.45 -4.46 -9.61
CA GLY A 18 -6.05 -3.46 -8.64
C GLY A 18 -6.10 -2.11 -9.35
N ILE A 19 -6.69 -1.11 -8.70
CA ILE A 19 -6.77 0.25 -9.23
C ILE A 19 -5.36 0.64 -9.69
N PRO A 20 -5.10 0.90 -10.99
CA PRO A 20 -3.80 1.36 -11.43
C PRO A 20 -3.68 2.83 -11.02
N GLY A 21 -3.34 3.04 -9.75
CA GLY A 21 -3.16 4.35 -9.16
C GLY A 21 -1.96 4.29 -8.25
N HIS A 22 -0.83 4.79 -8.73
CA HIS A 22 0.23 5.20 -7.84
C HIS A 22 -0.03 6.62 -7.36
N LEU A 23 0.36 6.92 -6.13
CA LEU A 23 0.27 8.27 -5.58
C LEU A 23 1.66 8.92 -5.67
N PRO A 24 1.75 10.14 -6.23
CA PRO A 24 2.98 10.91 -6.13
C PRO A 24 3.24 11.27 -4.67
N TRP A 25 4.49 11.18 -4.26
CA TRP A 25 4.92 11.43 -2.90
C TRP A 25 6.10 12.40 -2.90
N ALA A 26 6.00 13.48 -2.13
CA ALA A 26 7.07 14.46 -1.99
C ALA A 26 6.98 15.09 -0.60
N PHE A 27 8.10 15.59 -0.08
CA PHE A 27 8.05 16.46 1.09
C PHE A 27 7.26 17.74 0.78
N PRO A 28 6.60 18.37 1.77
CA PRO A 28 5.84 19.59 1.53
C PRO A 28 6.65 20.71 0.85
N ALA A 29 7.94 20.83 1.20
CA ALA A 29 8.85 21.81 0.62
C ALA A 29 9.15 21.57 -0.88
N ASP A 30 8.98 20.34 -1.36
CA ASP A 30 9.31 19.92 -2.72
C ASP A 30 8.05 19.68 -3.58
N LYS A 31 6.88 20.10 -3.09
CA LYS A 31 5.60 19.93 -3.80
C LYS A 31 5.65 20.53 -5.21
N GLY A 32 5.39 19.69 -6.21
CA GLY A 32 5.39 20.09 -7.62
C GLY A 32 6.75 19.98 -8.31
N ASN A 33 7.81 19.61 -7.58
CA ASN A 33 9.11 19.28 -8.18
C ASN A 33 9.14 17.80 -8.58
N ALA A 34 8.99 17.55 -9.89
CA ALA A 34 8.99 16.19 -10.43
C ALA A 34 10.29 15.42 -10.12
N ALA A 35 11.44 16.09 -10.07
CA ALA A 35 12.72 15.44 -9.77
C ALA A 35 12.85 14.97 -8.31
N LYS A 36 12.01 15.49 -7.41
CA LYS A 36 11.97 15.12 -5.99
C LYS A 36 10.67 14.44 -5.58
N THR A 37 9.87 14.04 -6.58
CA THR A 37 8.65 13.30 -6.38
C THR A 37 8.94 11.83 -6.55
N SER A 38 8.79 11.06 -5.47
CA SER A 38 8.79 9.61 -5.49
C SER A 38 7.38 9.08 -5.66
N ARG A 39 7.23 7.76 -5.67
CA ARG A 39 5.96 7.12 -5.99
C ARG A 39 5.62 6.03 -4.98
N VAL A 40 4.38 6.03 -4.50
CA VAL A 40 3.85 4.97 -3.64
C VAL A 40 2.70 4.23 -4.30
N THR A 41 2.73 2.91 -4.24
CA THR A 41 1.69 2.02 -4.76
C THR A 41 1.16 1.13 -3.64
N PHE A 42 -0.16 1.00 -3.56
CA PHE A 42 -0.84 0.08 -2.64
C PHE A 42 -1.50 -1.04 -3.45
N THR A 43 -1.14 -2.28 -3.17
CA THR A 43 -1.78 -3.45 -3.77
C THR A 43 -2.53 -4.20 -2.68
N VAL A 44 -3.82 -4.42 -2.91
CA VAL A 44 -4.71 -5.15 -2.01
C VAL A 44 -5.22 -6.37 -2.75
N GLU A 45 -4.90 -7.55 -2.25
CA GLU A 45 -5.25 -8.81 -2.89
C GLU A 45 -5.77 -9.83 -1.87
N PRO A 46 -6.73 -10.69 -2.26
CA PRO A 46 -7.13 -11.82 -1.43
C PRO A 46 -5.94 -12.74 -1.17
N TRP A 47 -5.79 -13.20 0.07
CA TRP A 47 -4.74 -14.15 0.44
C TRP A 47 -5.29 -15.17 1.45
N MET A 48 -5.61 -16.36 0.97
CA MET A 48 -6.27 -17.40 1.79
C MET A 48 -7.59 -16.87 2.38
N ASN A 49 -7.71 -16.85 3.72
CA ASN A 49 -8.84 -16.31 4.47
C ASN A 49 -8.59 -14.88 4.99
N VAL A 50 -7.52 -14.22 4.55
CA VAL A 50 -7.15 -12.85 4.90
C VAL A 50 -6.93 -12.00 3.65
N VAL A 51 -6.53 -10.75 3.86
CA VAL A 51 -6.14 -9.83 2.80
C VAL A 51 -4.65 -9.54 2.92
N ARG A 52 -3.95 -9.53 1.79
CA ARG A 52 -2.58 -9.04 1.70
C ARG A 52 -2.60 -7.60 1.21
N LEU A 53 -2.01 -6.71 2.01
CA LEU A 53 -1.68 -5.34 1.63
C LEU A 53 -0.18 -5.25 1.37
N THR A 54 0.19 -4.90 0.15
CA THR A 54 1.58 -4.62 -0.23
C THR A 54 1.72 -3.12 -0.48
N VAL A 55 2.70 -2.49 0.17
CA VAL A 55 3.07 -1.09 -0.06
C VAL A 55 4.42 -1.08 -0.75
N THR A 56 4.46 -0.53 -1.96
CA THR A 56 5.70 -0.35 -2.73
C THR A 56 5.99 1.14 -2.81
N HIS A 57 7.13 1.57 -2.27
CA HIS A 57 7.64 2.93 -2.44
C HIS A 57 8.87 2.86 -3.34
N ASP A 58 8.78 3.43 -4.54
CA ASP A 58 9.85 3.43 -5.54
C ASP A 58 10.12 4.84 -6.08
N GLU A 59 11.03 4.95 -7.06
CA GLU A 59 11.55 6.24 -7.57
C GLU A 59 12.23 7.06 -6.45
N LEU A 60 12.92 6.36 -5.55
CA LEU A 60 13.66 6.94 -4.44
C LEU A 60 15.14 7.11 -4.81
N GLU A 61 15.70 8.25 -4.47
CA GLU A 61 17.15 8.47 -4.54
C GLU A 61 17.87 7.61 -3.47
N PRO A 62 18.96 6.91 -3.83
CA PRO A 62 19.79 6.19 -2.86
C PRO A 62 20.31 7.10 -1.74
N ASP A 63 20.38 6.58 -0.51
CA ASP A 63 20.82 7.30 0.70
C ASP A 63 20.11 8.64 0.96
N SER A 64 18.92 8.83 0.39
CA SER A 64 18.15 10.06 0.55
C SER A 64 17.42 10.10 1.89
N PRO A 65 17.16 11.30 2.45
CA PRO A 65 16.28 11.46 3.61
C PRO A 65 14.90 10.83 3.42
N MET A 66 14.38 10.83 2.17
CA MET A 66 13.11 10.18 1.84
C MET A 66 13.21 8.66 2.04
N LEU A 67 14.24 8.01 1.47
CA LEU A 67 14.45 6.57 1.61
C LEU A 67 14.57 6.15 3.08
N HIS A 68 15.33 6.89 3.88
CA HIS A 68 15.46 6.63 5.32
C HIS A 68 14.13 6.81 6.07
N GLY A 69 13.39 7.89 5.78
CA GLY A 69 12.09 8.16 6.40
C GLY A 69 11.05 7.09 6.07
N VAL A 70 10.96 6.66 4.81
CA VAL A 70 9.93 5.70 4.39
C VAL A 70 10.24 4.27 4.84
N SER A 71 11.52 3.93 4.97
CA SER A 71 11.98 2.62 5.46
C SER A 71 11.59 2.36 6.91
N SER A 72 11.46 3.42 7.72
CA SER A 72 11.03 3.34 9.12
C SER A 72 9.56 3.71 9.32
N GLY A 73 9.05 4.65 8.53
CA GLY A 73 7.68 5.15 8.62
C GLY A 73 6.63 4.12 8.22
N TRP A 74 6.78 3.47 7.05
CA TRP A 74 5.77 2.52 6.56
C TRP A 74 5.52 1.33 7.49
N PRO A 75 6.56 0.64 8.02
CA PRO A 75 6.35 -0.44 8.99
C PRO A 75 5.53 -0.01 10.22
N SER A 76 5.77 1.20 10.72
CA SER A 76 5.05 1.75 11.88
C SER A 76 3.57 2.00 11.57
N ILE A 77 3.28 2.62 10.42
CA ILE A 77 1.91 2.89 9.95
C ILE A 77 1.16 1.57 9.73
N LEU A 78 1.78 0.60 9.05
CA LEU A 78 1.15 -0.68 8.74
C LEU A 78 0.87 -1.52 10.00
N SER A 79 1.75 -1.46 11.00
CA SER A 79 1.53 -2.13 12.28
C SER A 79 0.34 -1.52 13.05
N SER A 80 0.21 -0.20 13.03
CA SER A 80 -0.93 0.48 13.66
C SER A 80 -2.24 0.19 12.91
N LEU A 81 -2.21 0.24 11.58
CA LEU A 81 -3.37 -0.13 10.75
C LEU A 81 -3.84 -1.56 11.01
N LYS A 82 -2.91 -2.52 11.07
CA LYS A 82 -3.24 -3.90 11.42
C LYS A 82 -3.94 -3.97 12.79
N THR A 83 -3.36 -3.34 13.80
CA THR A 83 -3.92 -3.35 15.16
C THR A 83 -5.31 -2.71 15.21
N LEU A 84 -5.50 -1.61 14.49
CA LEU A 84 -6.80 -0.95 14.34
C LEU A 84 -7.84 -1.88 13.71
N LEU A 85 -7.46 -2.62 12.66
CA LEU A 85 -8.35 -3.56 11.99
C LEU A 85 -8.68 -4.79 12.85
N GLU A 86 -7.74 -5.24 13.70
CA GLU A 86 -7.91 -6.43 14.55
C GLU A 86 -8.65 -6.16 15.86
N SER A 87 -8.44 -4.99 16.46
CA SER A 87 -8.91 -4.67 17.81
C SER A 87 -9.92 -3.51 17.87
N GLY A 88 -10.08 -2.76 16.78
CA GLY A 88 -10.85 -1.53 16.74
C GLY A 88 -10.12 -0.30 17.30
N LEU A 89 -8.88 -0.45 17.79
CA LEU A 89 -8.05 0.64 18.31
C LEU A 89 -6.65 0.62 17.66
N PRO A 90 -6.06 1.79 17.36
CA PRO A 90 -4.71 1.86 16.81
C PRO A 90 -3.67 1.45 17.86
N LEU A 91 -2.42 1.27 17.43
CA LEU A 91 -1.32 1.08 18.37
C LEU A 91 -1.15 2.29 19.31
N PRO A 92 -0.87 2.08 20.61
CA PRO A 92 -0.50 3.16 21.52
C PRO A 92 0.67 3.98 21.01
N GLY A 93 0.61 5.30 21.17
CA GLY A 93 1.54 6.26 20.60
C GLY A 93 1.22 6.72 19.15
N THR A 94 0.19 6.15 18.50
CA THR A 94 -0.22 6.53 17.13
C THR A 94 -1.63 7.12 17.05
N GLU A 95 -2.31 7.26 18.19
CA GLU A 95 -3.66 7.81 18.37
C GLU A 95 -3.79 9.31 18.10
N LYS A 96 -2.69 10.04 17.96
CA LYS A 96 -2.71 11.49 17.80
C LYS A 96 -3.41 11.86 16.49
N ARG A 97 -4.67 12.30 16.60
CA ARG A 97 -5.36 12.99 15.50
C ARG A 97 -4.54 14.22 15.12
N MET A 98 -4.14 14.31 13.85
CA MET A 98 -3.67 15.56 13.26
C MET A 98 -4.86 16.52 13.14
N THR A 99 -5.27 17.13 14.26
CA THR A 99 -6.29 18.19 14.32
C THR A 99 -5.69 19.59 14.36
N GLU A 100 -4.36 19.71 14.38
CA GLU A 100 -3.67 21.00 14.38
C GLU A 100 -2.86 21.17 13.08
N PRO A 101 -2.90 22.37 12.46
CA PRO A 101 -2.10 22.66 11.29
C PRO A 101 -0.59 22.61 11.66
N PRO A 102 0.28 22.16 10.74
CA PRO A 102 1.72 22.15 10.98
C PRO A 102 2.21 23.58 11.27
N LYS A 103 2.99 23.73 12.35
CA LYS A 103 3.65 24.99 12.74
C LYS A 103 4.78 25.35 11.78
#